data_AF-A0A960V0B6-F1
#
_entry.id   AF-A0A960V0B6-F1
#
_cell.length_a   1.000
_cell.length_b   1.000
_cell.length_c   1.000
_cell.angle_alpha   90.00
_cell.angle_beta   90.00
_cell.angle_gamma   90.00
#
_symmetry.space_group_name_H-M   'P 1'
#
loop_
_entity.id
_entity.type
_entity.pdbx_description
1 polymer ?
#
loop_
_entity_poly.entity_id
_entity_poly.type
_entity_poly.pdbx_seq_one_letter_code
_entity_poly.pdbx_strand_id
1 'polypeptide(L)'
;MNPQIRSSSKSLGHLALTTILSLLVLDTCASGPTLSESQISAPAPAETQFRWPIRHFVLTSRFGQRFDGRHPGIDLAAPRGTPVVASSPGVVEYAAWEPYGYGYLVIIDHGNGVRTYYAHNSRNLVRRGQTVKAGQLIARVGRTGMASGSHLHFEYRIDDQPVDPFLFVGSGELAAR
;
A
#
# COMPACT_ATOMS: atom_id res chain seq x y z
N MET A 1 -61.96 -5.17 -16.08
CA MET A 1 -62.66 -5.86 -14.98
C MET A 1 -62.03 -5.39 -13.67
N ASN A 2 -62.83 -4.73 -12.82
CA ASN A 2 -62.58 -4.41 -11.42
C ASN A 2 -63.30 -5.48 -10.57
N PRO A 3 -62.88 -5.80 -9.33
CA PRO A 3 -63.46 -5.11 -8.16
C PRO A 3 -62.42 -4.76 -7.07
N GLN A 4 -62.44 -3.55 -6.50
CA GLN A 4 -63.01 -3.14 -5.20
C GLN A 4 -62.54 -4.00 -4.00
N ILE A 5 -62.04 -3.44 -2.87
CA ILE A 5 -62.85 -2.98 -1.73
C ILE A 5 -61.96 -2.29 -0.64
N ARG A 6 -62.39 -1.08 -0.20
CA ARG A 6 -62.53 -0.44 1.16
C ARG A 6 -61.48 -0.73 2.27
N SER A 7 -61.13 0.16 3.22
CA SER A 7 -61.98 0.99 4.09
C SER A 7 -61.11 1.84 5.06
N SER A 8 -61.56 3.07 5.38
CA SER A 8 -61.62 3.77 6.70
C SER A 8 -60.53 3.48 7.78
N SER A 9 -59.96 4.42 8.54
CA SER A 9 -60.62 5.44 9.36
C SER A 9 -59.57 6.31 10.08
N LYS A 10 -59.99 7.54 10.36
CA LYS A 10 -59.44 8.63 11.17
C LYS A 10 -58.89 8.19 12.55
N SER A 11 -57.88 8.90 13.07
CA SER A 11 -57.93 9.42 14.45
C SER A 11 -56.96 10.58 14.67
N LEU A 12 -57.53 11.70 15.09
CA LEU A 12 -56.93 12.99 15.43
C LEU A 12 -56.82 13.01 16.96
N GLY A 13 -55.64 13.28 17.53
CA GLY A 13 -55.41 13.08 18.97
C GLY A 13 -54.47 14.11 19.60
N HIS A 14 -55.01 15.31 19.80
CA HIS A 14 -54.83 16.20 20.96
C HIS A 14 -53.43 16.70 21.36
N LEU A 15 -53.33 18.03 21.25
CA LEU A 15 -52.48 18.93 22.03
C LEU A 15 -52.38 18.51 23.52
N ALA A 16 -51.17 18.56 24.06
CA ALA A 16 -50.95 18.91 25.47
C ALA A 16 -49.67 19.74 25.58
N LEU A 17 -49.90 21.05 25.52
CA LEU A 17 -48.98 22.11 25.88
C LEU A 17 -48.88 22.10 27.41
N THR A 18 -47.74 21.69 27.98
CA THR A 18 -47.46 21.91 29.42
C THR A 18 -46.08 22.51 29.59
N THR A 19 -46.09 23.84 29.59
CA THR A 19 -45.11 24.76 30.16
C THR A 19 -44.84 24.40 31.63
N ILE A 20 -43.58 24.15 31.98
CA ILE A 20 -43.08 24.47 33.33
C ILE A 20 -41.86 25.36 33.17
N LEU A 21 -42.16 26.64 33.33
CA LEU A 21 -41.25 27.71 33.71
C LEU A 21 -40.71 27.40 35.11
N SER A 22 -39.40 27.29 35.28
CA SER A 22 -38.76 27.39 36.60
C SER A 22 -37.39 28.06 36.49
N LEU A 23 -37.16 28.88 37.51
CA LEU A 23 -36.38 30.10 37.56
C LEU A 23 -34.86 29.86 37.57
N LEU A 24 -34.15 30.93 37.21
CA LEU A 24 -32.70 31.13 37.22
C LEU A 24 -32.00 30.56 38.46
N VAL A 25 -30.85 29.93 38.21
CA VAL A 25 -29.66 30.12 39.07
C VAL A 25 -28.53 30.59 38.15
N LEU A 26 -28.21 31.88 38.22
CA LEU A 26 -27.01 32.46 37.62
C LEU A 26 -25.89 32.35 38.65
N ASP A 27 -25.13 31.26 38.58
CA ASP A 27 -23.81 31.21 39.22
C ASP A 27 -22.75 31.41 38.14
N THR A 28 -22.35 32.67 37.97
CA THR A 28 -21.08 33.03 37.35
C THR A 28 -19.98 32.82 38.39
N CYS A 29 -19.12 31.83 38.19
CA CYS A 29 -17.74 31.96 38.64
C CYS A 29 -16.76 31.20 37.74
N ALA A 30 -15.75 31.95 37.30
CA ALA A 30 -14.43 31.51 36.87
C ALA A 30 -14.32 30.62 35.61
N SER A 31 -13.97 31.29 34.51
CA SER A 31 -13.15 30.76 33.43
C SER A 31 -11.94 30.01 33.99
N GLY A 32 -12.01 28.68 33.97
CA GLY A 32 -10.83 27.82 34.13
C GLY A 32 -9.89 27.96 32.92
N PRO A 33 -8.59 27.72 33.11
CA PRO A 33 -7.63 27.79 32.01
C PRO A 33 -7.99 26.75 30.95
N THR A 34 -8.09 27.23 29.71
CA THR A 34 -8.12 26.47 28.47
C THR A 34 -7.15 25.30 28.53
N LEU A 35 -7.68 24.09 28.68
CA LEU A 35 -6.95 22.89 28.27
C LEU A 35 -7.01 22.84 26.75
N SER A 36 -5.99 23.49 26.20
CA SER A 36 -5.54 23.40 24.82
C SER A 36 -5.86 22.05 24.20
N GLU A 37 -6.70 22.06 23.17
CA GLU A 37 -6.91 20.97 22.22
C GLU A 37 -5.68 20.86 21.30
N SER A 38 -4.51 20.79 21.91
CA SER A 38 -3.23 20.54 21.27
C SER A 38 -2.79 19.15 21.72
N GLN A 39 -2.38 18.35 20.75
CA GLN A 39 -1.79 17.02 20.91
C GLN A 39 -2.75 15.82 20.84
N ILE A 40 -3.61 15.78 19.81
CA ILE A 40 -3.62 14.58 18.97
C ILE A 40 -2.54 14.82 17.90
N SER A 41 -1.28 14.63 18.30
CA SER A 41 -0.23 14.41 17.31
C SER A 41 -0.64 13.12 16.62
N ALA A 42 -1.13 13.21 15.38
CA ALA A 42 -1.00 12.10 14.47
C ALA A 42 0.44 11.57 14.61
N PRO A 43 0.67 10.25 14.70
CA PRO A 43 2.02 9.75 14.64
C PRO A 43 2.63 10.36 13.37
N ALA A 44 3.78 11.02 13.52
CA ALA A 44 4.61 11.39 12.38
C ALA A 44 4.66 10.17 11.45
N PRO A 45 4.54 10.33 10.11
CA PRO A 45 4.53 9.18 9.22
C PRO A 45 5.79 8.38 9.54
N ALA A 46 5.60 7.20 10.12
CA ALA A 46 6.69 6.29 10.43
C ALA A 46 7.45 6.16 9.12
N GLU A 47 8.74 6.52 9.11
CA GLU A 47 9.56 6.41 7.90
C GLU A 47 9.33 5.02 7.34
N THR A 48 8.68 4.95 6.17
CA THR A 48 8.12 3.71 5.68
C THR A 48 9.27 2.77 5.40
N GLN A 49 9.53 1.84 6.33
CA GLN A 49 10.67 0.95 6.26
C GLN A 49 10.46 -0.04 5.11
N PHE A 50 11.35 0.00 4.12
CA PHE A 50 11.33 -0.95 3.02
C PHE A 50 12.11 -2.22 3.39
N ARG A 51 11.45 -3.37 3.24
CA ARG A 51 12.04 -4.69 3.51
C ARG A 51 12.44 -5.42 2.23
N TRP A 52 13.37 -6.35 2.35
CA TRP A 52 13.79 -7.20 1.25
C TRP A 52 12.62 -8.03 0.67
N PRO A 53 12.37 -7.97 -0.65
CA PRO A 53 11.21 -8.62 -1.27
C PRO A 53 11.35 -10.14 -1.41
N ILE A 54 12.56 -10.66 -1.23
CA ILE A 54 12.88 -12.08 -1.12
C ILE A 54 13.75 -12.27 0.13
N ARG A 55 13.52 -13.34 0.90
CA ARG A 55 14.30 -13.63 2.13
C ARG A 55 15.67 -14.24 1.85
N HIS A 56 15.76 -15.18 0.92
CA HIS A 56 16.98 -15.89 0.59
C HIS A 56 17.27 -15.72 -0.90
N PHE A 57 18.38 -15.06 -1.21
CA PHE A 57 18.79 -14.78 -2.57
C PHE A 57 20.30 -14.68 -2.68
N VAL A 58 20.79 -14.75 -3.91
CA VAL A 58 22.15 -14.32 -4.27
C VAL A 58 22.03 -13.07 -5.11
N LEU A 59 22.72 -11.99 -4.73
CA LEU A 59 22.81 -10.80 -5.56
C LEU A 59 23.69 -11.13 -6.77
N THR A 60 23.08 -11.25 -7.95
CA THR A 60 23.81 -11.56 -9.18
C THR A 60 24.15 -10.34 -9.99
N SER A 61 23.44 -9.23 -9.77
CA SER A 61 23.65 -8.01 -10.54
C SER A 61 23.24 -6.77 -9.77
N ARG A 62 24.10 -5.74 -9.80
CA ARG A 62 23.91 -4.47 -9.08
C ARG A 62 23.25 -3.41 -9.95
N PHE A 63 22.73 -2.39 -9.27
CA PHE A 63 22.25 -1.14 -9.87
C PHE A 63 23.38 -0.37 -10.53
N GLY A 64 23.06 0.37 -11.60
CA GLY A 64 23.97 1.34 -12.21
C GLY A 64 24.56 0.93 -13.55
N GLN A 65 25.64 1.60 -13.94
CA GLN A 65 26.26 1.47 -15.25
C GLN A 65 26.95 0.11 -15.43
N ARG A 66 26.74 -0.51 -16.58
CA ARG A 66 27.42 -1.71 -17.07
C ARG A 66 28.04 -1.43 -18.44
N PHE A 67 28.82 -2.39 -18.92
CA PHE A 67 29.45 -2.34 -20.24
C PHE A 67 28.41 -2.37 -21.38
N ASP A 68 27.26 -3.01 -21.15
CA ASP A 68 26.17 -3.24 -22.11
C ASP A 68 24.97 -2.31 -21.90
N GLY A 69 25.02 -1.39 -20.93
CA GLY A 69 23.95 -0.43 -20.67
C GLY A 69 23.82 -0.06 -19.20
N ARG A 70 22.74 0.64 -18.84
CA ARG A 70 22.43 0.98 -17.44
C ARG A 70 21.40 -0.02 -16.89
N HIS A 71 21.70 -0.63 -15.76
CA HIS A 71 20.75 -1.48 -15.06
C HIS A 71 19.90 -0.67 -14.06
N PRO A 72 18.58 -0.59 -14.25
CA PRO A 72 17.70 0.25 -13.44
C PRO A 72 17.39 -0.34 -12.05
N GLY A 73 17.84 -1.55 -11.74
CA GLY A 73 17.52 -2.22 -10.49
C GLY A 73 18.63 -3.11 -9.97
N ILE A 74 18.25 -4.16 -9.25
CA ILE A 74 19.14 -5.22 -8.79
C ILE A 74 18.53 -6.57 -9.15
N ASP A 75 19.38 -7.56 -9.40
CA ASP A 75 18.94 -8.92 -9.71
C ASP A 75 19.22 -9.84 -8.53
N LEU A 76 18.14 -10.40 -7.99
CA LEU A 76 18.13 -11.30 -6.85
C LEU A 76 17.87 -12.73 -7.34
N ALA A 77 18.93 -13.50 -7.56
CA ALA A 77 18.80 -14.88 -8.00
C ALA A 77 18.19 -15.74 -6.90
N ALA A 78 17.15 -16.47 -7.27
CA ALA A 78 16.44 -17.40 -6.41
C ALA A 78 15.73 -18.46 -7.29
N PRO A 79 15.43 -19.66 -6.73
CA PRO A 79 14.69 -20.68 -7.47
C PRO A 79 13.34 -20.17 -7.99
N ARG A 80 12.96 -20.61 -9.19
CA ARG A 80 11.64 -20.29 -9.77
C ARG A 80 10.55 -20.72 -8.80
N GLY A 81 9.56 -19.86 -8.58
CA GLY A 81 8.48 -20.12 -7.61
C GLY A 81 8.76 -19.59 -6.20
N THR A 82 9.96 -19.06 -5.91
CA THR A 82 10.27 -18.40 -4.65
C THR A 82 9.25 -17.27 -4.37
N PRO A 83 8.71 -17.14 -3.14
CA PRO A 83 7.80 -16.06 -2.79
C PRO A 83 8.44 -14.68 -2.98
N VAL A 84 7.72 -13.79 -3.68
CA VAL A 84 8.06 -12.36 -3.78
C VAL A 84 7.00 -11.57 -3.02
N VAL A 85 7.42 -10.75 -2.08
CA VAL A 85 6.53 -9.98 -1.22
C VAL A 85 6.70 -8.48 -1.42
N ALA A 86 5.64 -7.71 -1.14
CA ALA A 86 5.69 -6.26 -1.17
C ALA A 86 6.72 -5.73 -0.15
N SER A 87 7.57 -4.82 -0.60
CA SER A 87 8.65 -4.25 0.21
C SER A 87 8.11 -3.25 1.24
N SER A 88 6.92 -2.72 1.03
CA SER A 88 6.27 -1.68 1.83
C SER A 88 4.75 -1.68 1.54
N PRO A 89 3.88 -1.12 2.38
CA PRO A 89 2.46 -0.96 2.06
C PRO A 89 2.27 -0.03 0.86
N GLY A 90 1.23 -0.26 0.06
CA GLY A 90 0.97 0.58 -1.12
C GLY A 90 -0.23 0.10 -1.93
N VAL A 91 -0.39 0.69 -3.12
CA VAL A 91 -1.42 0.31 -4.10
C VAL A 91 -0.75 -0.23 -5.34
N VAL A 92 -1.21 -1.38 -5.82
CA VAL A 92 -0.71 -1.98 -7.05
C VAL A 92 -1.11 -1.12 -8.25
N GLU A 93 -0.14 -0.41 -8.82
CA GLU A 93 -0.34 0.45 -10.00
C GLU A 93 -0.40 -0.39 -11.29
N TYR A 94 0.38 -1.47 -11.34
CA TYR A 94 0.47 -2.37 -12.49
C TYR A 94 0.65 -3.82 -12.04
N ALA A 95 -0.03 -4.75 -12.70
CA ALA A 95 0.14 -6.19 -12.50
C ALA A 95 -0.27 -6.96 -13.75
N ALA A 96 0.62 -7.03 -14.75
CA ALA A 96 0.35 -7.69 -16.02
C ALA A 96 1.67 -8.08 -16.73
N TRP A 97 1.55 -8.53 -17.98
CA TRP A 97 2.69 -8.77 -18.86
C TRP A 97 3.16 -7.46 -19.51
N GLU A 98 4.44 -7.17 -19.35
CA GLU A 98 5.14 -6.03 -19.91
C GLU A 98 6.07 -6.53 -21.04
N PRO A 99 5.89 -6.07 -22.30
CA PRO A 99 6.58 -6.61 -23.47
C PRO A 99 8.01 -6.11 -23.69
N TYR A 100 8.44 -5.02 -23.06
CA TYR A 100 9.75 -4.36 -23.29
C TYR A 100 10.89 -4.90 -22.42
N GLY A 101 10.70 -6.08 -21.82
CA GLY A 101 11.77 -6.86 -21.20
C GLY A 101 11.43 -7.34 -19.80
N TYR A 102 10.50 -6.70 -19.09
CA TYR A 102 10.19 -7.10 -17.72
C TYR A 102 9.42 -8.42 -17.63
N GLY A 103 8.62 -8.77 -18.64
CA GLY A 103 7.76 -9.96 -18.60
C GLY A 103 6.60 -9.76 -17.61
N TYR A 104 6.28 -10.75 -16.76
CA TYR A 104 5.31 -10.50 -15.71
C TYR A 104 5.87 -9.54 -14.66
N LEU A 105 5.23 -8.39 -14.56
CA LEU A 105 5.65 -7.27 -13.74
C LEU A 105 4.55 -6.89 -12.75
N VAL A 106 4.96 -6.59 -11.52
CA VAL A 106 4.14 -5.87 -10.54
C VAL A 106 4.83 -4.53 -10.25
N ILE A 107 4.06 -3.44 -10.26
CA ILE A 107 4.50 -2.12 -9.79
C ILE A 107 3.59 -1.74 -8.62
N ILE A 108 4.20 -1.34 -7.51
CA ILE A 108 3.49 -0.82 -6.34
C ILE A 108 3.85 0.65 -6.15
N ASP A 109 2.83 1.49 -6.09
CA ASP A 109 2.92 2.88 -5.65
C ASP A 109 2.79 2.94 -4.13
N HIS A 110 3.81 3.51 -3.48
CA HIS A 110 3.88 3.66 -2.02
C HIS A 110 3.51 5.08 -1.56
N GLY A 111 3.15 5.97 -2.50
CA GLY A 111 2.96 7.40 -2.25
C GLY A 111 4.26 8.19 -2.30
N ASN A 112 4.15 9.53 -2.25
CA ASN A 112 5.28 10.46 -2.24
C ASN A 112 6.27 10.25 -3.41
N GLY A 113 5.77 9.86 -4.59
CA GLY A 113 6.61 9.61 -5.77
C GLY A 113 7.41 8.31 -5.71
N VAL A 114 7.26 7.49 -4.67
CA VAL A 114 8.01 6.25 -4.49
C VAL A 114 7.27 5.06 -5.12
N ARG A 115 7.97 4.34 -6.00
CA ARG A 115 7.48 3.11 -6.62
C ARG A 115 8.49 1.98 -6.50
N THR A 116 7.99 0.75 -6.39
CA THR A 116 8.83 -0.45 -6.49
C THR A 116 8.36 -1.35 -7.61
N TYR A 117 9.32 -1.93 -8.33
CA TYR A 117 9.07 -2.79 -9.49
C TYR A 117 9.55 -4.21 -9.16
N TYR A 118 8.74 -5.20 -9.53
CA TYR A 118 8.99 -6.62 -9.31
C TYR A 118 8.80 -7.37 -10.62
N ALA A 119 9.90 -7.65 -11.32
CA ALA A 119 9.86 -8.16 -12.68
C ALA A 119 10.39 -9.60 -12.81
N HIS A 120 10.27 -10.13 -14.03
CA HIS A 120 10.59 -11.50 -14.41
C HIS A 120 9.81 -12.56 -13.61
N ASN A 121 8.64 -12.21 -13.09
CA ASN A 121 7.84 -13.11 -12.26
C ASN A 121 7.39 -14.34 -13.06
N SER A 122 7.28 -15.50 -12.42
CA SER A 122 6.62 -16.66 -13.05
C SER A 122 5.10 -16.52 -13.02
N ARG A 123 4.57 -15.77 -12.04
CA ARG A 123 3.16 -15.40 -11.91
C ARG A 123 3.02 -14.19 -11.01
N ASN A 124 2.07 -13.32 -11.35
CA ASN A 124 1.58 -12.26 -10.47
C ASN A 124 0.40 -12.81 -9.64
N LEU A 125 0.34 -12.44 -8.36
CA LEU A 125 -0.68 -12.92 -7.40
C LEU A 125 -1.57 -11.77 -6.89
N VAL A 126 -1.38 -10.57 -7.44
CA VAL A 126 -2.16 -9.37 -7.17
C VAL A 126 -2.64 -8.77 -8.48
N ARG A 127 -3.57 -7.82 -8.39
CA ARG A 127 -4.15 -7.10 -9.53
C ARG A 127 -4.06 -5.60 -9.33
N ARG A 128 -4.10 -4.84 -10.43
CA ARG A 128 -4.15 -3.37 -10.42
C ARG A 128 -5.27 -2.86 -9.49
N GLY A 129 -4.97 -1.80 -8.74
CA GLY A 129 -5.87 -1.18 -7.76
C GLY A 129 -5.93 -1.88 -6.41
N GLN A 130 -5.28 -3.04 -6.25
CA GLN A 130 -5.26 -3.74 -4.97
C GLN A 130 -4.33 -3.04 -3.97
N THR A 131 -4.84 -2.72 -2.77
CA THR A 131 -4.00 -2.33 -1.64
C THR A 131 -3.25 -3.53 -1.08
N VAL A 132 -1.98 -3.36 -0.79
CA VAL A 132 -1.11 -4.40 -0.24
C VAL A 132 -0.41 -3.89 1.02
N LYS A 133 -0.13 -4.81 1.95
CA LYS A 133 0.67 -4.54 3.15
C LYS A 133 2.14 -4.91 2.91
N ALA A 134 3.06 -4.32 3.67
CA ALA A 134 4.44 -4.79 3.69
C ALA A 134 4.50 -6.29 4.01
N GLY A 135 5.31 -7.04 3.26
CA GLY A 135 5.47 -8.48 3.43
C GLY A 135 4.32 -9.32 2.85
N GLN A 136 3.28 -8.71 2.27
CA GLN A 136 2.23 -9.45 1.58
C GLN A 136 2.79 -10.14 0.33
N LEU A 137 2.43 -11.39 0.11
CA LEU A 137 2.78 -12.14 -1.11
C LEU A 137 2.13 -11.50 -2.34
N ILE A 138 2.95 -11.10 -3.32
CA ILE A 138 2.51 -10.39 -4.53
C ILE A 138 2.82 -11.12 -5.83
N ALA A 139 3.87 -11.94 -5.84
CA ALA A 139 4.30 -12.67 -7.04
C ALA A 139 5.15 -13.88 -6.66
N ARG A 140 5.59 -14.61 -7.67
CA ARG A 140 6.63 -15.64 -7.53
C ARG A 140 7.76 -15.38 -8.51
N VAL A 141 8.99 -15.62 -8.07
CA VAL A 141 10.19 -15.54 -8.91
C VAL A 141 10.04 -16.38 -10.18
N GLY A 142 10.56 -15.89 -11.30
CA GLY A 142 10.52 -16.57 -12.58
C GLY A 142 11.70 -16.23 -13.48
N ARG A 143 11.46 -16.39 -14.78
CA ARG A 143 12.39 -16.15 -15.89
C ARG A 143 11.58 -15.72 -17.12
N THR A 144 10.68 -14.77 -16.95
CA THR A 144 9.85 -14.24 -18.06
C THR A 144 10.44 -12.94 -18.59
N GLY A 145 10.13 -12.59 -19.84
CA GLY A 145 10.73 -11.42 -20.48
C GLY A 145 12.21 -11.66 -20.80
N MET A 146 13.02 -10.62 -20.72
CA MET A 146 14.46 -10.65 -21.00
C MET A 146 15.26 -11.05 -19.75
N ALA A 147 15.14 -12.32 -19.34
CA ALA A 147 15.84 -12.88 -18.19
C ALA A 147 16.77 -14.03 -18.61
N SER A 148 18.07 -13.94 -18.27
CA SER A 148 19.05 -15.00 -18.57
C SER A 148 18.86 -16.24 -17.69
N GLY A 149 18.45 -16.06 -16.43
CA GLY A 149 18.19 -17.13 -15.45
C GLY A 149 17.03 -16.80 -14.52
N SER A 150 16.73 -17.70 -13.57
CA SER A 150 15.67 -17.47 -12.58
C SER A 150 16.11 -16.45 -11.54
N HIS A 151 15.47 -15.28 -11.53
CA HIS A 151 15.75 -14.20 -10.58
C HIS A 151 14.55 -13.25 -10.48
N LEU A 152 14.55 -12.43 -9.43
CA LEU A 152 13.72 -11.23 -9.36
C LEU A 152 14.58 -10.04 -9.77
N HIS A 153 14.14 -9.31 -10.78
CA HIS A 153 14.63 -7.96 -11.04
C HIS A 153 13.80 -6.98 -10.21
N PHE A 154 14.47 -6.26 -9.31
CA PHE A 154 13.85 -5.36 -8.35
C PHE A 154 14.36 -3.94 -8.54
N GLU A 155 13.43 -3.00 -8.69
CA GLU A 155 13.77 -1.58 -8.76
C GLU A 155 13.12 -0.80 -7.64
N TYR A 156 13.79 0.27 -7.24
CA TYR A 156 13.27 1.33 -6.40
C TYR A 156 13.33 2.63 -7.21
N ARG A 157 12.21 3.35 -7.31
CA ARG A 157 12.12 4.60 -8.07
C ARG A 157 11.59 5.72 -7.21
N ILE A 158 12.14 6.92 -7.42
CA ILE A 158 11.64 8.19 -6.87
C ILE A 158 11.34 9.09 -8.06
N ASP A 159 10.11 9.57 -8.17
CA ASP A 159 9.64 10.40 -9.28
C ASP A 159 9.99 9.78 -10.65
N ASP A 160 9.73 8.47 -10.76
CA ASP A 160 10.02 7.61 -11.92
C ASP A 160 11.49 7.45 -12.31
N GLN A 161 12.43 8.01 -11.54
CA GLN A 161 13.86 7.78 -11.71
C GLN A 161 14.33 6.57 -10.89
N PRO A 162 14.96 5.57 -11.52
CA PRO A 162 15.58 4.46 -10.81
C PRO A 162 16.73 4.93 -9.92
N VAL A 163 16.75 4.44 -8.67
CA VAL A 163 17.80 4.69 -7.69
C VAL A 163 18.29 3.36 -7.10
N ASP A 164 19.47 3.35 -6.50
CA ASP A 164 20.03 2.14 -5.90
C ASP A 164 19.13 1.64 -4.75
N PRO A 165 18.49 0.45 -4.88
CA PRO A 165 17.61 -0.05 -3.84
C PRO A 165 18.32 -0.38 -2.53
N PHE A 166 19.64 -0.58 -2.52
CA PHE A 166 20.41 -0.83 -1.30
C PHE A 166 20.37 0.34 -0.31
N LEU A 167 20.08 1.56 -0.78
CA LEU A 167 19.97 2.74 0.08
C LEU A 167 18.67 2.77 0.89
N PHE A 168 17.65 2.04 0.45
CA PHE A 168 16.30 2.11 1.01
C PHE A 168 15.85 0.78 1.62
N VAL A 169 16.37 -0.34 1.09
CA VAL A 169 15.99 -1.68 1.53
C VAL A 169 17.05 -2.22 2.49
N GLY A 170 16.69 -2.33 3.78
CA GLY A 170 17.49 -3.07 4.74
C GLY A 170 17.83 -2.33 6.03
N SER A 171 17.00 -2.54 7.05
CA SER A 171 17.44 -2.60 8.46
C SER A 171 17.10 -3.95 9.10
N GLY A 172 16.96 -5.01 8.28
CA GLY A 172 16.69 -6.38 8.73
C GLY A 172 17.66 -7.37 8.13
N GLU A 173 18.69 -7.70 8.92
CA GLU A 173 19.49 -8.93 8.91
C GLU A 173 19.85 -9.50 7.53
N LEU A 174 20.97 -9.02 6.98
CA LEU A 174 21.76 -9.83 6.07
C LEU A 174 22.22 -11.05 6.89
N ALA A 175 21.54 -12.18 6.76
CA ALA A 175 22.02 -13.44 7.31
C ALA A 175 23.39 -13.71 6.67
N ALA A 176 24.44 -13.35 7.40
CA ALA A 176 25.81 -13.75 7.13
C ALA A 176 25.82 -15.28 7.11
N ARG A 177 26.46 -15.82 6.07
CA ARG A 177 26.72 -17.25 5.94
C ARG A 177 27.65 -17.74 7.01
#